data_AF-A0A174IGK4-F1
#
_entry.id   AF-A0A174IGK4-F1
#
_cell.length_a   1.000
_cell.length_b   1.000
_cell.length_c   1.000
_cell.angle_alpha   90.00
_cell.angle_beta   90.00
_cell.angle_gamma   90.00
#
_symmetry.space_group_name_H-M   'P 1'
#
loop_
_entity.id
_entity.type
_entity.pdbx_description
1 polymer ?
#
loop_
_entity_poly.entity_id
_entity_poly.type
_entity_poly.pdbx_seq_one_letter_code
_entity_poly.pdbx_strand_id
1 'polypeptide(L)'
;MLHPSYTELMEKINKEGETGEEPVINSRYSIVIATSKRAREIIGGDEPLVNGMEGEKPLSIAVKELYDSKIKILPGDEENMEDEEHLSSEEFEELGEVDPAFTNVE
;
A
#
# COMPACT_ATOMS: atom_id res chain seq x y z
N MET A 1 2.42 -10.64 15.67
CA MET A 1 2.45 -11.04 14.25
C MET A 1 1.49 -10.13 13.50
N LEU A 2 1.81 -9.72 12.27
CA LEU A 2 0.87 -8.99 11.42
C LEU A 2 -0.38 -9.85 11.22
N HIS A 3 -1.54 -9.28 11.50
CA HIS A 3 -2.84 -9.93 11.29
C HIS A 3 -3.70 -9.01 10.40
N PRO A 4 -4.34 -9.54 9.35
CA PRO A 4 -4.18 -10.91 8.84
C PRO A 4 -2.76 -11.17 8.33
N SER A 5 -2.34 -12.43 8.34
CA SER A 5 -1.11 -12.87 7.72
C SER A 5 -1.23 -12.86 6.20
N TYR A 6 -0.08 -12.82 5.52
CA TYR A 6 -0.02 -12.90 4.06
C TYR A 6 -0.72 -14.15 3.49
N THR A 7 -0.56 -15.30 4.14
CA THR A 7 -1.20 -16.55 3.71
C THR A 7 -2.71 -16.44 3.79
N GLU A 8 -3.24 -15.86 4.88
CA GLU A 8 -4.68 -15.64 5.03
C GLU A 8 -5.23 -14.67 3.98
N LEU A 9 -4.48 -13.61 3.65
CA LEU A 9 -4.84 -12.68 2.59
C LEU A 9 -4.92 -13.39 1.24
N MET A 10 -3.88 -14.12 0.86
CA MET A 10 -3.85 -14.86 -0.40
C MET A 10 -4.98 -15.86 -0.53
N GLU A 11 -5.21 -16.65 0.52
CA GLU A 11 -6.27 -17.65 0.50
C GLU A 11 -7.63 -17.00 0.35
N LYS A 12 -7.91 -15.93 1.11
CA LYS A 12 -9.19 -15.24 1.05
C LYS A 12 -9.44 -14.65 -0.33
N ILE A 13 -8.47 -13.92 -0.87
CA ILE A 13 -8.60 -13.24 -2.16
C ILE A 13 -8.76 -14.23 -3.31
N ASN A 14 -7.95 -15.29 -3.35
CA ASN A 14 -8.05 -16.30 -4.41
C ASN A 14 -9.31 -17.17 -4.28
N LYS A 15 -9.87 -17.36 -3.08
CA LYS A 15 -11.16 -18.06 -2.87
C LYS A 15 -12.37 -17.25 -3.31
N GLU A 16 -12.27 -15.92 -3.30
CA GLU A 16 -13.33 -15.02 -3.76
C GLU A 16 -13.32 -14.80 -5.29
N GLY A 17 -12.30 -15.32 -6.00
CA GLY A 17 -12.26 -15.37 -7.46
C GLY A 17 -13.18 -16.45 -8.05
N GLU A 18 -13.50 -16.34 -9.34
CA GLU A 18 -14.35 -17.32 -10.01
C GLU A 18 -13.64 -18.68 -10.13
N THR A 19 -14.38 -19.76 -9.83
CA THR A 19 -13.82 -21.12 -9.86
C THR A 19 -13.46 -21.52 -11.29
N GLY A 20 -12.16 -21.60 -11.59
CA GLY A 20 -11.64 -22.00 -12.90
C GLY A 20 -10.69 -20.97 -13.53
N GLU A 21 -10.60 -19.77 -12.97
CA GLU A 21 -9.59 -18.77 -13.37
C GLU A 21 -8.23 -19.06 -12.69
N GLU A 22 -7.15 -18.62 -13.32
CA GLU A 22 -5.83 -18.67 -12.67
C GLU A 22 -5.84 -17.82 -11.39
N PRO A 23 -5.16 -18.28 -10.32
CA PRO A 23 -5.08 -17.54 -9.06
C PRO A 23 -4.59 -16.10 -9.32
N VAL A 24 -5.42 -15.13 -8.91
CA VAL A 24 -5.17 -13.70 -9.11
C VAL A 24 -3.91 -13.24 -8.40
N ILE A 25 -3.60 -13.84 -7.24
CA ILE A 25 -2.39 -13.53 -6.48
C ILE A 25 -1.48 -14.74 -6.39
N ASN A 26 -0.31 -14.62 -7.01
CA ASN A 26 0.75 -15.64 -7.03
C ASN A 26 2.00 -15.23 -6.26
N SER A 27 2.06 -13.99 -5.76
CA SER A 27 3.24 -13.44 -5.09
C SER A 27 2.86 -12.58 -3.88
N ARG A 28 3.73 -12.56 -2.86
CA ARG A 28 3.61 -11.59 -1.74
C ARG A 28 3.91 -10.18 -2.15
N TYR A 29 4.71 -10.03 -3.19
CA TYR A 29 5.06 -8.71 -3.69
C TYR A 29 3.79 -8.00 -4.18
N SER A 30 2.87 -8.67 -4.88
CA SER A 30 1.61 -8.09 -5.35
C SER A 30 0.77 -7.50 -4.20
N ILE A 31 0.69 -8.20 -3.07
CA ILE A 31 -0.02 -7.72 -1.87
C ILE A 31 0.68 -6.49 -1.28
N VAL A 32 2.01 -6.52 -1.16
CA VAL A 32 2.79 -5.41 -0.63
C VAL A 32 2.63 -4.17 -1.51
N ILE A 33 2.71 -4.33 -2.83
CA ILE A 33 2.57 -3.25 -3.81
C ILE A 33 1.19 -2.63 -3.71
N ALA A 34 0.13 -3.43 -3.78
CA ALA A 34 -1.24 -2.93 -3.75
C ALA A 34 -1.58 -2.24 -2.43
N THR A 35 -1.19 -2.82 -1.29
CA THR A 35 -1.43 -2.20 0.03
C THR A 35 -0.57 -0.94 0.24
N SER A 36 0.62 -0.86 -0.36
CA SER A 36 1.46 0.33 -0.33
C SER A 36 0.89 1.47 -1.18
N LYS A 37 0.45 1.17 -2.41
CA LYS A 37 -0.23 2.13 -3.30
C LYS A 37 -1.48 2.69 -2.61
N ARG A 38 -2.34 1.81 -2.09
CA ARG A 38 -3.54 2.24 -1.38
C ARG A 38 -3.24 3.07 -0.12
N ALA A 39 -2.20 2.72 0.63
CA ALA A 39 -1.79 3.51 1.79
C ALA A 39 -1.36 4.94 1.40
N ARG A 40 -0.71 5.12 0.23
CA ARG A 40 -0.35 6.44 -0.30
C ARG A 40 -1.59 7.26 -0.67
N GLU A 41 -2.59 6.65 -1.31
CA GLU A 41 -3.87 7.31 -1.62
C GLU A 41 -4.54 7.84 -0.35
N ILE A 42 -4.61 7.03 0.71
CA ILE A 42 -5.15 7.44 2.02
C ILE A 42 -4.36 8.60 2.62
N ILE A 43 -3.02 8.59 2.51
CA ILE A 43 -2.17 9.71 2.92
C ILE A 43 -2.46 10.96 2.09
N GLY A 44 -2.77 10.79 0.80
CA GLY A 44 -3.18 11.85 -0.13
C GLY A 44 -4.57 12.43 0.15
N GLY A 45 -5.33 11.87 1.10
CA GLY A 45 -6.62 12.38 1.54
C GLY A 45 -7.82 11.54 1.11
N ASP A 46 -7.61 10.40 0.44
CA ASP A 46 -8.70 9.48 0.13
C ASP A 46 -9.33 8.92 1.40
N GLU A 47 -10.66 8.86 1.41
CA GLU A 47 -11.39 8.28 2.53
C GLU A 47 -11.19 6.75 2.61
N PRO A 48 -11.00 6.20 3.82
CA PRO A 48 -11.03 4.76 4.04
C PRO A 48 -12.37 4.12 3.59
N LEU A 49 -12.28 2.97 2.93
CA LEU A 49 -13.43 2.16 2.49
C LEU A 49 -13.95 1.22 3.60
N VAL A 50 -13.32 1.26 4.77
CA VAL A 50 -13.68 0.51 5.97
C VAL A 50 -13.90 1.46 7.15
N ASN A 51 -14.93 1.19 7.94
CA ASN A 51 -15.30 2.00 9.09
C ASN A 51 -14.49 1.65 10.34
N GLY A 52 -14.47 2.55 11.33
CA GLY A 52 -13.92 2.29 12.65
C GLY A 52 -12.39 2.20 12.71
N MET A 53 -11.70 2.84 11.76
CA MET A 53 -10.24 2.87 11.65
C MET A 53 -9.63 4.21 12.08
N GLU A 54 -10.36 4.99 12.89
CA GLU A 54 -9.87 6.27 13.38
C GLU A 54 -8.58 6.09 14.18
N GLY A 55 -7.51 6.81 13.79
CA GLY A 55 -6.20 6.74 14.43
C GLY A 55 -5.32 5.55 13.99
N GLU A 56 -5.83 4.67 13.13
CA GLU A 56 -5.03 3.59 12.55
C GLU A 56 -4.05 4.10 11.51
N LYS A 57 -2.94 3.38 11.32
CA LYS A 57 -1.96 3.72 10.29
C LYS A 57 -2.55 3.46 8.89
N PRO A 58 -2.26 4.31 7.88
CA PRO A 58 -2.78 4.13 6.52
C PRO A 58 -2.54 2.72 5.95
N LEU A 59 -1.37 2.13 6.21
CA LEU A 59 -1.07 0.77 5.78
C LEU A 59 -1.98 -0.28 6.43
N SER A 60 -2.29 -0.14 7.72
CA SER A 60 -3.23 -1.04 8.42
C SER A 60 -4.63 -0.95 7.81
N ILE A 61 -5.05 0.26 7.43
CA ILE A 61 -6.32 0.50 6.74
C ILE A 61 -6.32 -0.21 5.39
N ALA A 62 -5.30 0.01 4.56
CA ALA A 62 -5.18 -0.63 3.24
C ALA A 62 -5.18 -2.16 3.32
N VAL A 63 -4.47 -2.76 4.29
CA VAL A 63 -4.49 -4.21 4.52
C VAL A 63 -5.89 -4.69 4.89
N LYS A 64 -6.62 -3.93 5.71
CA LYS A 64 -8.00 -4.27 6.08
C LYS A 64 -8.97 -4.12 4.90
N GLU A 65 -8.83 -3.08 4.10
CA GLU A 65 -9.61 -2.88 2.88
C GLU A 65 -9.40 -4.03 1.89
N LEU A 66 -8.16 -4.48 1.71
CA LEU A 66 -7.84 -5.63 0.89
C LEU A 66 -8.45 -6.91 1.46
N TYR A 67 -8.33 -7.12 2.77
CA TYR A 67 -8.92 -8.27 3.44
C TYR A 67 -10.45 -8.27 3.33
N ASP A 68 -11.11 -7.13 3.46
CA ASP A 68 -12.57 -6.98 3.35
C ASP A 68 -13.03 -6.80 1.89
N SER A 69 -12.14 -7.06 0.92
CA SER A 69 -12.37 -7.03 -0.53
C SER A 69 -12.96 -5.72 -1.05
N LYS A 70 -12.63 -4.62 -0.37
CA LYS A 70 -12.97 -3.25 -0.78
C LYS A 70 -12.08 -2.76 -1.91
N ILE A 71 -10.85 -3.24 -1.95
CA ILE A 71 -9.91 -3.09 -3.07
C ILE A 71 -9.57 -4.48 -3.62
N LYS A 72 -9.16 -4.54 -4.89
CA LYS A 72 -8.78 -5.78 -5.57
C LYS A 72 -7.45 -5.60 -6.28
N ILE A 73 -6.69 -6.68 -6.37
CA ILE A 73 -5.47 -6.75 -7.17
C ILE A 73 -5.88 -7.30 -8.53
N LEU A 74 -5.59 -6.58 -9.61
CA LEU A 74 -5.87 -7.05 -10.96
C LEU A 74 -4.62 -7.70 -11.57
N PRO A 75 -4.79 -8.71 -12.45
CA PRO A 75 -3.68 -9.26 -13.21
C PRO A 75 -2.99 -8.17 -14.04
N GLY A 76 -1.67 -8.01 -13.89
CA GLY A 76 -0.88 -7.01 -14.59
C GLY A 76 -0.66 -5.68 -13.86
N ASP A 77 -1.26 -5.47 -12.68
CA ASP A 77 -1.04 -4.25 -11.87
C ASP A 77 0.41 -4.08 -11.38
N GLU A 78 1.21 -5.15 -11.45
CA GLU A 78 2.64 -5.15 -11.12
C GLU A 78 3.49 -4.40 -12.16
N GLU A 79 3.06 -4.32 -13.43
CA GLU A 79 3.83 -3.70 -14.51
C GLU A 79 3.71 -2.16 -14.52
N ASN A 80 2.67 -1.60 -13.90
CA ASN A 80 2.43 -0.16 -13.81
C ASN A 80 3.21 0.51 -12.66
N MET A 81 4.45 0.07 -12.38
CA MET A 81 5.33 0.68 -11.37
C MET A 81 6.37 1.63 -11.96
N GLU A 82 6.47 1.70 -13.28
CA GLU A 82 7.48 2.52 -13.98
C GLU A 82 7.11 4.01 -14.06
N ASP A 83 5.87 4.39 -13.74
CA ASP A 83 5.36 5.76 -13.93
C ASP A 83 5.38 6.65 -12.67
N GLU A 84 5.76 6.14 -11.48
CA GLU A 84 5.83 6.95 -10.26
C GLU A 84 7.23 7.58 -10.07
N GLU A 85 7.35 8.79 -10.63
CA GLU A 85 8.28 9.89 -10.33
C GLU A 85 9.76 9.51 -10.08
N HIS A 86 10.57 9.68 -11.13
CA HIS A 86 11.99 10.02 -10.98
C HIS A 86 12.09 11.35 -10.23
N LEU A 87 12.18 11.30 -8.89
CA LEU A 87 12.68 12.44 -8.12
C LEU A 87 14.02 12.85 -8.74
N SER A 88 14.09 14.07 -9.24
CA SER A 88 15.35 14.56 -9.79
C SER A 88 16.38 14.63 -8.66
N SER A 89 17.65 14.54 -8.99
CA SER A 89 18.71 14.71 -7.98
C SER A 89 18.62 16.06 -7.26
N GLU A 90 18.01 17.05 -7.90
CA GLU A 90 17.79 18.40 -7.37
C GLU A 90 16.70 18.41 -6.27
N GLU A 91 15.62 17.64 -6.43
CA GLU A 91 14.56 17.51 -5.42
C GLU A 91 15.04 16.80 -4.13
N PHE A 92 16.04 15.92 -4.25
CA PHE A 92 16.68 15.28 -3.10
C PHE A 92 17.62 16.22 -2.33
N GLU A 93 18.29 17.15 -3.02
CA GLU A 93 19.17 18.14 -2.39
C GLU A 93 18.37 19.16 -1.57
N GLU A 94 17.19 19.57 -2.05
CA GLU A 94 16.33 20.54 -1.37
C GLU A 94 15.74 20.02 -0.04
N LEU A 95 15.56 18.70 0.11
CA LEU A 95 15.16 18.07 1.37
C LEU A 95 16.32 17.91 2.37
N GLY A 96 17.57 18.01 1.90
CA GLY A 96 18.79 17.88 2.71
C GLY A 96 19.23 19.18 3.38
N GLU A 97 18.75 20.33 2.91
CA GLU A 97 18.99 21.64 3.54
C GLU A 97 18.04 21.86 4.72
N VAL A 98 18.19 21.08 5.79
CA VAL A 98 17.64 21.47 7.09
C VAL A 98 18.42 22.66 7.61
N ASP A 99 17.73 23.78 7.85
CA ASP A 99 18.32 25.00 8.41
C ASP A 99 19.18 24.63 9.64
N PRO A 100 20.50 24.94 9.63
CA PRO A 100 21.38 24.62 10.74
C PRO A 100 20.95 25.27 12.07
N ALA A 101 20.00 26.19 12.07
CA ALA A 101 19.36 26.71 13.28
C ALA A 101 18.56 25.65 14.09
N PHE A 102 18.16 24.52 13.48
CA PHE A 102 17.40 23.46 14.15
C PHE A 102 18.26 22.27 14.64
N THR A 103 19.54 22.19 14.27
CA THR A 103 20.42 21.06 14.63
C THR A 103 21.24 21.28 15.90
N ASN A 104 21.18 22.45 16.52
CA ASN A 104 21.84 22.72 17.80
C ASN A 104 20.82 23.00 18.91
N VAL A 105 20.38 21.94 19.57
CA VAL A 105 19.92 22.03 20.96
C VAL A 105 21.02 21.39 21.81
N GLU A 106 21.72 22.21 22.61
CA GLU A 106 22.69 21.77 23.63
C GLU A 106 22.08 20.80 24.65
#